data_AF-A0A7U3YBA2-F1
#
_entry.id   AF-A0A7U3YBA2-F1
#
_cell.length_a   1.000
_cell.length_b   1.000
_cell.length_c   1.000
_cell.angle_alpha   90.00
_cell.angle_beta   90.00
_cell.angle_gamma   90.00
#
_symmetry.space_group_name_H-M   'P 1'
#
loop_
_entity.id
_entity.type
_entity.pdbx_description
1 polymer ?
#
loop_
_entity_poly.entity_id
_entity_poly.type
_entity_poly.pdbx_seq_one_letter_code
_entity_poly.pdbx_strand_id
1 'polypeptide(L)'
;MNKKMKMFIICAVFALMISCKNYATSKGLEGAVQDLESSEQNVKKTEQEIKKQVEGFLEILETKDLSKLDEKGTKEIEKQIQELKDTINKLEAKKTSLKTYSEYEEQIKKIKEKLKDKKELEDKLKELEESLKKKKEERKKALEDAKKKFEEFKGQVSTTTGETHGHQVQNQGKIGGQAWAEAKKLGLNGSYSNSTNTNSNNFANEVIGDVLKKIEEELKKLKSEEK
;
A
#
# COMPACT_ATOMS: atom_id res chain seq x y z
N MET A 1 56.52 -20.95 7.34
CA MET A 1 55.45 -19.95 7.05
C MET A 1 55.61 -18.78 8.01
N ASN A 2 56.01 -17.61 7.50
CA ASN A 2 56.35 -16.44 8.31
C ASN A 2 55.14 -15.94 9.12
N LYS A 3 55.36 -15.50 10.37
CA LYS A 3 54.30 -14.99 11.28
C LYS A 3 53.43 -13.90 10.61
N LYS A 4 54.05 -13.09 9.74
CA LYS A 4 53.38 -12.07 8.90
C LYS A 4 52.42 -12.65 7.85
N MET A 5 52.73 -13.78 7.21
CA MET A 5 51.83 -14.42 6.23
C MET A 5 50.58 -15.02 6.90
N LYS A 6 50.70 -15.56 8.11
CA LYS A 6 49.53 -16.10 8.84
C LYS A 6 48.55 -15.00 9.26
N MET A 7 49.05 -13.82 9.62
CA MET A 7 48.22 -12.65 9.95
C MET A 7 47.45 -12.13 8.72
N PHE A 8 48.09 -12.09 7.55
CA PHE A 8 47.44 -11.66 6.30
C PHE A 8 46.31 -12.60 5.85
N ILE A 9 46.49 -13.92 6.00
CA ILE A 9 45.46 -14.92 5.65
C ILE A 9 44.25 -14.80 6.57
N ILE A 10 44.45 -14.55 7.88
CA ILE A 10 43.35 -14.34 8.83
C ILE A 10 42.58 -13.04 8.51
N CYS A 11 43.27 -11.93 8.19
CA CYS A 11 42.61 -10.69 7.79
C CYS A 11 41.81 -10.83 6.48
N ALA A 12 42.30 -11.61 5.50
CA ALA A 12 41.57 -11.87 4.27
C ALA A 12 40.31 -12.72 4.50
N VAL A 13 40.34 -13.71 5.40
CA VAL A 13 39.17 -14.54 5.75
C VAL A 13 38.12 -13.72 6.52
N PHE A 14 38.53 -12.82 7.43
CA PHE A 14 37.60 -11.91 8.10
C PHE A 14 36.96 -10.90 7.14
N ALA A 15 37.71 -10.38 6.16
CA ALA A 15 37.15 -9.52 5.12
C ALA A 15 36.15 -10.28 4.22
N LEU A 16 36.45 -11.54 3.88
CA LEU A 16 35.55 -12.41 3.09
C LEU A 16 34.24 -12.71 3.85
N MET A 17 34.32 -13.01 5.15
CA MET A 17 33.15 -13.27 6.01
C MET A 17 32.24 -12.05 6.20
N ILE A 18 32.81 -10.83 6.27
CA ILE A 18 32.03 -9.58 6.33
C ILE A 18 31.32 -9.33 4.99
N SER A 19 31.98 -9.62 3.86
CA SER A 19 31.38 -9.46 2.53
C SER A 19 30.21 -10.43 2.26
N CYS A 20 30.29 -11.67 2.76
CA CYS A 20 29.22 -12.66 2.61
C CYS A 20 27.97 -12.34 3.44
N LYS A 21 28.10 -11.63 4.57
CA LYS A 21 26.95 -11.25 5.41
C LYS A 21 26.14 -10.10 4.81
N ASN A 22 26.78 -9.19 4.05
CA ASN A 22 26.09 -8.12 3.33
C ASN A 22 25.49 -8.58 1.98
N TYR A 23 26.12 -9.53 1.30
CA TYR A 23 25.67 -9.98 -0.04
C TYR A 23 24.40 -10.87 0.02
N ALA A 24 24.23 -11.66 1.07
CA ALA A 24 23.01 -12.45 1.26
C ALA A 24 21.78 -11.56 1.58
N THR A 25 21.99 -10.45 2.29
CA THR A 25 20.94 -9.47 2.58
C THR A 25 20.59 -8.63 1.35
N SER A 26 21.56 -8.27 0.50
CA SER A 26 21.30 -7.44 -0.68
C SER A 26 20.45 -8.14 -1.74
N LYS A 27 20.72 -9.43 -2.04
CA LYS A 27 19.91 -10.21 -3.00
C LYS A 27 18.47 -10.46 -2.52
N GLY A 28 18.30 -10.74 -1.22
CA GLY A 28 16.97 -10.91 -0.62
C GLY A 28 16.17 -9.60 -0.58
N LEU A 29 16.86 -8.48 -0.38
CA LEU A 29 16.26 -7.14 -0.43
C LEU A 29 15.86 -6.78 -1.86
N GLU A 30 16.74 -6.95 -2.86
CA GLU A 30 16.44 -6.69 -4.28
C GLU A 30 15.22 -7.47 -4.78
N GLY A 31 15.13 -8.77 -4.48
CA GLY A 31 13.95 -9.56 -4.82
C GLY A 31 12.67 -9.05 -4.16
N ALA A 32 12.74 -8.69 -2.87
CA ALA A 32 11.61 -8.11 -2.16
C ALA A 32 11.20 -6.72 -2.71
N VAL A 33 12.16 -5.89 -3.14
CA VAL A 33 11.87 -4.61 -3.80
C VAL A 33 11.12 -4.85 -5.12
N GLN A 34 11.60 -5.79 -5.93
CA GLN A 34 11.01 -6.11 -7.23
C GLN A 34 9.58 -6.69 -7.10
N ASP A 35 9.35 -7.55 -6.10
CA ASP A 35 8.01 -8.06 -5.79
C ASP A 35 7.06 -6.95 -5.32
N LEU A 36 7.55 -6.01 -4.52
CA LEU A 36 6.75 -4.87 -4.04
C LEU A 36 6.42 -3.88 -5.17
N GLU A 37 7.34 -3.64 -6.10
CA GLU A 37 7.12 -2.80 -7.29
C GLU A 37 6.12 -3.43 -8.26
N SER A 38 6.23 -4.73 -8.53
CA SER A 38 5.27 -5.44 -9.39
C SER A 38 3.85 -5.41 -8.81
N SER A 39 3.73 -5.61 -7.49
CA SER A 39 2.45 -5.49 -6.79
C SER A 39 1.89 -4.05 -6.84
N GLU A 40 2.72 -3.01 -6.75
CA GLU A 40 2.26 -1.62 -6.90
C GLU A 40 1.72 -1.32 -8.31
N GLN A 41 2.37 -1.85 -9.35
CA GLN A 41 1.87 -1.75 -10.73
C GLN A 41 0.52 -2.46 -10.90
N ASN A 42 0.35 -3.62 -10.27
CA ASN A 42 -0.91 -4.37 -10.30
C ASN A 42 -2.05 -3.62 -9.62
N VAL A 43 -1.78 -2.93 -8.50
CA VAL A 43 -2.77 -2.08 -7.83
C VAL A 43 -3.21 -0.94 -8.74
N LYS A 44 -2.26 -0.19 -9.32
CA LYS A 44 -2.57 0.93 -10.23
C LYS A 44 -3.38 0.48 -11.45
N LYS A 45 -3.05 -0.68 -12.02
CA LYS A 45 -3.80 -1.28 -13.14
C LYS A 45 -5.24 -1.62 -12.74
N THR A 46 -5.42 -2.21 -11.56
CA THR A 46 -6.74 -2.59 -11.04
C THR A 46 -7.58 -1.35 -10.73
N GLU A 47 -7.00 -0.31 -10.12
CA GLU A 47 -7.69 0.97 -9.89
C GLU A 47 -8.16 1.61 -11.21
N GLN A 48 -7.31 1.63 -12.23
CA GLN A 48 -7.70 2.13 -13.56
C GLN A 48 -8.80 1.30 -14.22
N GLU A 49 -8.78 -0.02 -14.03
CA GLU A 49 -9.82 -0.92 -14.54
C GLU A 49 -11.17 -0.64 -13.88
N ILE A 50 -11.20 -0.49 -12.55
CA ILE A 50 -12.43 -0.14 -11.81
C ILE A 50 -12.95 1.21 -12.26
N LYS A 51 -12.10 2.23 -12.36
CA LYS A 51 -12.50 3.55 -12.83
C LYS A 51 -13.18 3.49 -14.21
N LYS A 52 -12.58 2.77 -15.16
CA LYS A 52 -13.15 2.57 -16.50
C LYS A 52 -14.48 1.82 -16.46
N GLN A 53 -14.57 0.75 -15.66
CA GLN A 53 -15.81 -0.02 -15.51
C GLN A 53 -16.94 0.84 -14.94
N VAL A 54 -16.67 1.65 -13.91
CA VAL A 54 -17.68 2.50 -13.29
C VAL A 54 -18.11 3.64 -14.21
N GLU A 55 -17.17 4.31 -14.89
CA GLU A 55 -17.47 5.34 -15.89
C GLU A 55 -18.32 4.78 -17.03
N GLY A 56 -17.91 3.64 -17.62
CA GLY A 56 -18.66 2.98 -18.68
C GLY A 56 -20.04 2.49 -18.23
N PHE A 57 -20.16 2.01 -16.99
CA PHE A 57 -21.46 1.59 -16.46
C PHE A 57 -22.39 2.78 -16.25
N LEU A 58 -21.90 3.91 -15.74
CA LEU A 58 -22.69 5.14 -15.61
C LEU A 58 -23.16 5.67 -16.97
N GLU A 59 -22.31 5.64 -18.01
CA GLU A 59 -22.68 6.04 -19.37
C GLU A 59 -23.79 5.15 -19.96
N ILE A 60 -23.71 3.83 -19.73
CA ILE A 60 -24.77 2.89 -20.14
C ILE A 60 -26.08 3.21 -19.42
N LEU A 61 -26.03 3.53 -18.12
CA LEU A 61 -27.22 3.89 -17.35
C LEU A 61 -27.81 5.26 -17.73
N GLU A 62 -27.02 6.14 -18.33
CA GLU A 62 -27.48 7.44 -18.84
C GLU A 62 -28.16 7.34 -20.20
N THR A 63 -27.69 6.43 -21.04
CA THR A 63 -28.21 6.25 -22.39
C THR A 63 -29.37 5.26 -22.47
N LYS A 64 -29.45 4.31 -21.54
CA LYS A 64 -30.48 3.28 -21.53
C LYS A 64 -31.79 3.80 -20.92
N ASP A 65 -32.91 3.55 -21.60
CA ASP A 65 -34.25 3.83 -21.06
C ASP A 65 -34.60 2.80 -19.98
N LEU A 66 -34.26 3.11 -18.73
CA LEU A 66 -34.48 2.22 -17.59
C LEU A 66 -35.96 1.92 -17.34
N SER A 67 -36.90 2.73 -17.85
CA SER A 67 -38.33 2.47 -17.71
C SER A 67 -38.80 1.26 -18.54
N LYS A 68 -38.07 0.94 -19.62
CA LYS A 68 -38.35 -0.17 -20.54
C LYS A 68 -37.37 -1.34 -20.39
N LEU A 69 -36.75 -1.45 -19.23
CA LEU A 69 -35.80 -2.52 -18.95
C LEU A 69 -36.52 -3.87 -18.99
N ASP A 70 -36.15 -4.72 -19.95
CA ASP A 70 -36.61 -6.09 -20.08
C ASP A 70 -35.71 -7.05 -19.28
N GLU A 71 -36.11 -8.32 -19.18
CA GLU A 71 -35.34 -9.35 -18.45
C GLU A 71 -33.89 -9.45 -18.93
N LYS A 72 -33.66 -9.28 -20.24
CA LYS A 72 -32.31 -9.30 -20.83
C LYS A 72 -31.49 -8.10 -20.38
N GLY A 73 -32.07 -6.90 -20.40
CA GLY A 73 -31.46 -5.67 -19.92
C GLY A 73 -31.13 -5.72 -18.43
N THR A 74 -32.02 -6.29 -17.60
CA THR A 74 -31.75 -6.51 -16.18
C THR A 74 -30.55 -7.44 -15.98
N LYS A 75 -30.52 -8.60 -16.65
CA LYS A 75 -29.39 -9.56 -16.54
C LYS A 75 -28.05 -8.96 -16.98
N GLU A 76 -28.04 -8.09 -17.99
CA GLU A 76 -26.83 -7.38 -18.41
C GLU A 76 -26.30 -6.45 -17.31
N ILE A 77 -27.20 -5.67 -16.69
CA ILE A 77 -26.86 -4.76 -15.58
C ILE A 77 -26.38 -5.56 -14.36
N GLU A 78 -27.03 -6.68 -14.04
CA GLU A 78 -26.59 -7.58 -12.99
C GLU A 78 -25.17 -8.11 -13.21
N LYS A 79 -24.84 -8.47 -14.45
CA LYS A 79 -23.51 -8.94 -14.82
C LYS A 79 -22.47 -7.84 -14.62
N GLN A 80 -22.78 -6.61 -14.99
CA GLN A 80 -21.90 -5.46 -14.79
C GLN A 80 -21.65 -5.15 -13.30
N ILE A 81 -22.70 -5.23 -12.46
CA ILE A 81 -22.56 -5.08 -11.01
C ILE A 81 -21.64 -6.17 -10.45
N GLN A 82 -21.81 -7.42 -10.90
CA GLN A 82 -20.99 -8.54 -10.45
C GLN A 82 -19.53 -8.42 -10.92
N GLU A 83 -19.29 -8.04 -12.16
CA GLU A 83 -17.94 -7.81 -12.71
C GLU A 83 -17.22 -6.69 -11.94
N LEU A 84 -17.93 -5.60 -11.62
CA LEU A 84 -17.38 -4.52 -10.79
C LEU A 84 -17.04 -5.00 -9.37
N LYS A 85 -17.92 -5.78 -8.75
CA LYS A 85 -17.70 -6.39 -7.42
C LYS A 85 -16.46 -7.29 -7.44
N ASP A 86 -16.32 -8.13 -8.46
CA ASP A 86 -15.18 -9.04 -8.60
C ASP A 86 -13.87 -8.28 -8.80
N THR A 87 -13.91 -7.16 -9.52
CA THR A 87 -12.74 -6.28 -9.73
C THR A 87 -12.36 -5.56 -8.43
N ILE A 88 -13.33 -5.06 -7.66
CA ILE A 88 -13.10 -4.51 -6.32
C ILE A 88 -12.51 -5.55 -5.36
N ASN A 89 -12.99 -6.81 -5.42
CA ASN A 89 -12.46 -7.88 -4.58
C ASN A 89 -10.98 -8.18 -4.86
N LYS A 90 -10.50 -7.93 -6.09
CA LYS A 90 -9.09 -8.05 -6.49
C LYS A 90 -8.21 -6.89 -6.00
N LEU A 91 -8.77 -5.76 -5.57
CA LEU A 91 -7.98 -4.66 -5.02
C LEU A 91 -7.19 -5.11 -3.78
N GLU A 92 -5.92 -4.72 -3.74
CA GLU A 92 -5.13 -4.84 -2.52
C GLU A 92 -5.58 -3.77 -1.53
N ALA A 93 -6.38 -4.20 -0.54
CA ALA A 93 -6.93 -3.33 0.50
C ALA A 93 -5.85 -2.49 1.19
N LYS A 94 -4.70 -3.11 1.47
CA LYS A 94 -3.60 -2.48 2.20
C LYS A 94 -2.83 -1.43 1.40
N LYS A 95 -3.00 -1.30 0.09
CA LYS A 95 -2.25 -0.35 -0.75
C LYS A 95 -3.12 0.71 -1.41
N THR A 96 -4.38 0.38 -1.66
CA THR A 96 -5.38 1.30 -2.21
C THR A 96 -5.68 2.40 -1.19
N SER A 97 -5.70 3.66 -1.63
CA SER A 97 -5.91 4.78 -0.71
C SER A 97 -7.37 4.88 -0.24
N LEU A 98 -7.60 5.39 0.96
CA LEU A 98 -8.95 5.68 1.46
C LEU A 98 -9.70 6.67 0.58
N LYS A 99 -8.99 7.64 -0.03
CA LYS A 99 -9.56 8.57 -1.00
C LYS A 99 -10.13 7.85 -2.23
N THR A 100 -9.37 6.90 -2.77
CA THR A 100 -9.82 6.06 -3.89
C THR A 100 -11.09 5.30 -3.53
N TYR A 101 -11.16 4.73 -2.30
CA TYR A 101 -12.37 4.07 -1.82
C TYR A 101 -13.56 5.03 -1.71
N SER A 102 -13.38 6.22 -1.14
CA SER A 102 -14.46 7.23 -1.07
C SER A 102 -14.96 7.65 -2.46
N GLU A 103 -14.06 7.83 -3.43
CA GLU A 103 -14.44 8.13 -4.82
C GLU A 103 -15.32 7.02 -5.44
N TYR A 104 -15.00 5.75 -5.18
CA TYR A 104 -15.82 4.63 -5.64
C TYR A 104 -17.16 4.54 -4.91
N GLU A 105 -17.22 4.83 -3.61
CA GLU A 105 -18.49 4.87 -2.85
C GLU A 105 -19.46 5.91 -3.44
N GLU A 106 -18.96 7.11 -3.78
CA GLU A 106 -19.77 8.15 -4.43
C GLU A 106 -20.31 7.71 -5.79
N GLN A 107 -19.48 7.05 -6.60
CA GLN A 107 -19.90 6.61 -7.93
C GLN A 107 -20.90 5.45 -7.85
N ILE A 108 -20.71 4.50 -6.93
CA ILE A 108 -21.67 3.42 -6.67
C ILE A 108 -22.99 3.98 -6.16
N LYS A 109 -22.97 5.01 -5.32
CA LYS A 109 -24.19 5.71 -4.87
C LYS A 109 -24.96 6.30 -6.06
N LYS A 110 -24.27 6.91 -7.04
CA LYS A 110 -24.90 7.39 -8.28
C LYS A 110 -25.54 6.26 -9.09
N ILE A 111 -24.86 5.12 -9.21
CA ILE A 111 -25.41 3.91 -9.87
C ILE A 111 -26.69 3.48 -9.15
N LYS A 112 -26.66 3.40 -7.82
CA LYS A 112 -27.80 3.00 -7.00
C LYS A 112 -28.98 3.96 -7.11
N GLU A 113 -28.73 5.26 -7.16
CA GLU A 113 -29.79 6.26 -7.36
C GLU A 113 -30.46 6.11 -8.73
N LYS A 114 -29.69 5.86 -9.80
CA LYS A 114 -30.24 5.60 -11.14
C LYS A 114 -31.06 4.29 -11.19
N LEU A 115 -30.68 3.29 -10.39
CA LEU A 115 -31.32 1.97 -10.35
C LEU A 115 -32.33 1.79 -9.20
N LYS A 116 -32.67 2.84 -8.46
CA LYS A 116 -33.49 2.75 -7.23
C LYS A 116 -34.85 2.08 -7.41
N ASP A 117 -35.44 2.20 -8.61
CA ASP A 117 -36.77 1.64 -8.92
C ASP A 117 -36.68 0.18 -9.39
N LYS A 118 -35.48 -0.42 -9.41
CA LYS A 118 -35.21 -1.80 -9.86
C LYS A 118 -34.92 -2.71 -8.68
N LYS A 119 -35.99 -3.15 -8.02
CA LYS A 119 -35.92 -4.00 -6.81
C LYS A 119 -35.08 -5.28 -7.00
N GLU A 120 -35.10 -5.87 -8.20
CA GLU A 120 -34.31 -7.07 -8.55
C GLU A 120 -32.78 -6.84 -8.45
N LEU A 121 -32.33 -5.59 -8.60
CA LEU A 121 -30.91 -5.21 -8.55
C LEU A 121 -30.48 -4.74 -7.16
N GLU A 122 -31.42 -4.50 -6.25
CA GLU A 122 -31.17 -3.87 -4.96
C GLU A 122 -30.19 -4.69 -4.11
N ASP A 123 -30.36 -6.01 -4.06
CA ASP A 123 -29.52 -6.89 -3.27
C ASP A 123 -28.08 -6.96 -3.82
N LYS A 124 -27.92 -7.00 -5.15
CA LYS A 124 -26.59 -6.99 -5.79
C LYS A 124 -25.86 -5.66 -5.56
N LEU A 125 -26.58 -4.54 -5.59
CA LEU A 125 -26.03 -3.22 -5.28
C LEU A 125 -25.60 -3.13 -3.81
N LYS A 126 -26.38 -3.68 -2.88
CA LYS A 126 -25.99 -3.77 -1.46
C LYS A 126 -24.73 -4.62 -1.28
N GLU A 127 -24.66 -5.79 -1.91
CA GLU A 127 -23.47 -6.64 -1.83
C GLU A 127 -22.20 -5.96 -2.39
N LEU A 128 -22.36 -5.15 -3.45
CA LEU A 128 -21.29 -4.34 -4.02
C LEU A 128 -20.83 -3.25 -3.03
N GLU A 129 -21.76 -2.53 -2.41
CA GLU A 129 -21.47 -1.52 -1.37
C GLU A 129 -20.76 -2.15 -0.17
N GLU A 130 -21.22 -3.31 0.30
CA GLU A 130 -20.62 -4.04 1.42
C GLU A 130 -19.19 -4.51 1.10
N SER A 131 -18.95 -5.02 -0.10
CA SER A 131 -17.61 -5.40 -0.57
C SER A 131 -16.64 -4.21 -0.51
N LEU A 132 -17.06 -3.06 -1.04
CA LEU A 132 -16.24 -1.85 -1.04
C LEU A 132 -15.98 -1.33 0.39
N LYS A 133 -17.02 -1.27 1.22
CA LYS A 133 -16.91 -0.84 2.61
C LYS A 133 -15.97 -1.73 3.41
N LYS A 134 -16.03 -3.06 3.21
CA LYS A 134 -15.12 -4.01 3.83
C LYS A 134 -13.66 -3.72 3.46
N LYS A 135 -13.38 -3.49 2.18
CA LYS A 135 -12.03 -3.14 1.70
C LYS A 135 -11.52 -1.81 2.28
N LYS A 136 -12.40 -0.80 2.37
CA LYS A 136 -12.10 0.50 3.00
C LYS A 136 -11.76 0.36 4.48
N GLU A 137 -12.53 -0.43 5.23
CA GLU A 137 -12.26 -0.71 6.64
C GLU A 137 -10.97 -1.51 6.85
N GLU A 138 -10.68 -2.48 5.97
CA GLU A 138 -9.39 -3.20 5.98
C GLU A 138 -8.20 -2.24 5.79
N ARG A 139 -8.31 -1.24 4.88
CA ARG A 139 -7.30 -0.19 4.70
C ARG A 139 -7.18 0.68 5.95
N LYS A 140 -8.29 1.14 6.52
CA LYS A 140 -8.31 2.00 7.72
C LYS A 140 -7.62 1.30 8.89
N LYS A 141 -7.96 0.05 9.16
CA LYS A 141 -7.32 -0.77 10.19
C LYS A 141 -5.82 -0.95 9.92
N ALA A 142 -5.43 -1.24 8.68
CA ALA A 142 -4.03 -1.38 8.30
C ALA A 142 -3.23 -0.08 8.54
N LEU A 143 -3.83 1.08 8.29
CA LEU A 143 -3.23 2.39 8.58
C LEU A 143 -3.11 2.67 10.08
N GLU A 144 -4.12 2.33 10.88
CA GLU A 144 -4.07 2.48 12.34
C GLU A 144 -3.00 1.58 12.98
N ASP A 145 -2.91 0.32 12.53
CA ASP A 145 -1.88 -0.62 12.98
C ASP A 145 -0.49 -0.17 12.54
N ALA A 146 -0.36 0.32 11.30
CA ALA A 146 0.89 0.91 10.81
C ALA A 146 1.29 2.14 11.62
N LYS A 147 0.34 3.03 11.97
CA LYS A 147 0.63 4.22 12.77
C LYS A 147 1.31 3.84 14.08
N LYS A 148 0.75 2.87 14.82
CA LYS A 148 1.34 2.36 16.07
C LYS A 148 2.76 1.84 15.86
N LYS A 149 2.94 1.00 14.84
CA LYS A 149 4.25 0.41 14.50
C LYS A 149 5.30 1.47 14.12
N PHE A 150 4.90 2.53 13.42
CA PHE A 150 5.81 3.61 13.06
C PHE A 150 6.16 4.52 14.25
N GLU A 151 5.24 4.72 15.20
CA GLU A 151 5.59 5.37 16.48
C GLU A 151 6.53 4.52 17.32
N GLU A 152 6.40 3.19 17.29
CA GLU A 152 7.38 2.28 17.91
C GLU A 152 8.76 2.42 17.25
N PHE A 153 8.84 2.44 15.92
CA PHE A 153 10.10 2.70 15.21
C PHE A 153 10.71 4.04 15.59
N LYS A 154 9.90 5.09 15.71
CA LYS A 154 10.34 6.41 16.17
C LYS A 154 10.96 6.34 17.58
N GLY A 155 10.29 5.63 18.49
CA GLY A 155 10.79 5.37 19.85
C GLY A 155 12.13 4.61 19.83
N GLN A 156 12.24 3.56 19.01
CA GLN A 156 13.48 2.79 18.86
C GLN A 156 14.63 3.66 18.33
N VAL A 157 14.39 4.50 17.32
CA VAL A 157 15.43 5.40 16.78
C VAL A 157 15.93 6.38 17.84
N SER A 158 15.01 6.92 18.66
CA SER A 158 15.36 7.87 19.74
C SER A 158 16.12 7.25 20.91
N THR A 159 15.93 5.95 21.15
CA THR A 159 16.56 5.20 22.26
C THR A 159 17.78 4.39 21.82
N THR A 160 18.07 4.35 20.52
CA THR A 160 19.21 3.62 19.96
C THR A 160 20.52 4.25 20.45
N THR A 161 21.30 3.46 21.18
CA THR A 161 22.67 3.78 21.61
C THR A 161 23.69 2.93 20.86
N GLY A 162 24.96 3.35 20.91
CA GLY A 162 26.08 2.58 20.35
C GLY A 162 27.38 2.93 21.06
N GLU A 163 28.32 1.98 21.11
CA GLU A 163 29.65 2.21 21.69
C GLU A 163 30.42 3.33 20.98
N THR A 164 30.07 3.58 19.71
CA THR A 164 30.56 4.69 18.90
C THR A 164 29.40 5.38 18.19
N HIS A 165 29.61 6.62 17.74
CA HIS A 165 28.64 7.32 16.89
C HIS A 165 28.30 6.51 15.62
N GLY A 166 29.28 5.83 15.03
CA GLY A 166 29.07 4.96 13.87
C GLY A 166 28.17 3.75 14.18
N HIS A 167 28.34 3.12 15.34
CA HIS A 167 27.47 2.01 15.78
C HIS A 167 26.02 2.48 16.00
N GLN A 168 25.84 3.68 16.57
CA GLN A 168 24.51 4.28 16.74
C GLN A 168 23.82 4.50 15.38
N VAL A 169 24.52 5.11 14.43
CA VAL A 169 24.00 5.37 13.06
C VAL A 169 23.66 4.08 12.34
N GLN A 170 24.49 3.04 12.47
CA GLN A 170 24.24 1.74 11.85
C GLN A 170 22.98 1.07 12.43
N ASN A 171 22.78 1.15 13.74
CA ASN A 171 21.59 0.61 14.39
C ASN A 171 20.32 1.37 13.97
N GLN A 172 20.39 2.70 13.88
CA GLN A 172 19.29 3.53 13.35
C GLN A 172 18.99 3.20 11.89
N GLY A 173 20.02 2.98 11.06
CA GLY A 173 19.86 2.59 9.66
C GLY A 173 19.10 1.27 9.48
N LYS A 174 19.30 0.28 10.37
CA LYS A 174 18.51 -0.96 10.37
C LYS A 174 17.03 -0.71 10.63
N ILE A 175 16.71 0.14 11.61
CA ILE A 175 15.33 0.53 11.91
C ILE A 175 14.72 1.27 10.72
N GLY A 176 15.48 2.18 10.10
CA GLY A 176 15.05 2.87 8.86
C GLY A 176 14.74 1.90 7.71
N GLY A 177 15.57 0.87 7.52
CA GLY A 177 15.32 -0.16 6.51
C GLY A 177 14.05 -0.98 6.79
N GLN A 178 13.78 -1.30 8.05
CA GLN A 178 12.54 -1.95 8.47
C GLN A 178 11.32 -1.04 8.23
N ALA A 179 11.40 0.22 8.65
CA ALA A 179 10.35 1.21 8.42
C ALA A 179 10.06 1.38 6.93
N TRP A 180 11.10 1.44 6.10
CA TRP A 180 10.97 1.56 4.64
C TRP A 180 10.25 0.37 4.02
N ALA A 181 10.64 -0.86 4.41
CA ALA A 181 9.99 -2.07 3.91
C ALA A 181 8.51 -2.14 4.30
N GLU A 182 8.17 -1.73 5.53
CA GLU A 182 6.78 -1.65 6.00
C GLU A 182 5.98 -0.57 5.26
N ALA A 183 6.59 0.60 4.98
CA ALA A 183 5.96 1.65 4.18
C ALA A 183 5.60 1.16 2.77
N LYS A 184 6.53 0.45 2.12
CA LYS A 184 6.33 -0.14 0.78
C LYS A 184 5.19 -1.17 0.75
N LYS A 185 5.06 -2.01 1.79
CA LYS A 185 3.92 -2.95 1.91
C LYS A 185 2.56 -2.25 1.93
N LEU A 186 2.52 -1.00 2.41
CA LEU A 186 1.31 -0.18 2.51
C LEU A 186 1.08 0.73 1.30
N GLY A 187 1.96 0.69 0.29
CA GLY A 187 1.92 1.61 -0.85
C GLY A 187 2.26 3.06 -0.47
N LEU A 188 2.85 3.30 0.71
CA LEU A 188 3.16 4.65 1.23
C LEU A 188 4.57 5.11 0.80
N ASN A 189 4.90 4.95 -0.48
CA ASN A 189 6.22 5.27 -0.99
C ASN A 189 6.55 6.76 -0.81
N GLY A 190 7.74 7.06 -0.29
CA GLY A 190 8.42 8.33 -0.52
C GLY A 190 9.49 8.17 -1.59
N SER A 191 9.95 9.28 -2.17
CA SER A 191 11.14 9.30 -3.02
C SER A 191 12.40 9.18 -2.16
N TYR A 192 12.52 8.07 -1.43
CA TYR A 192 13.73 7.78 -0.67
C TYR A 192 14.71 7.12 -1.65
N SER A 193 15.63 7.91 -2.18
CA SER A 193 16.61 7.41 -3.14
C SER A 193 17.49 6.33 -2.47
N ASN A 194 17.62 5.17 -3.12
CA ASN A 194 18.65 4.17 -2.79
C ASN A 194 20.09 4.67 -3.03
N SER A 195 20.27 5.88 -3.58
CA SER A 195 21.59 6.50 -3.77
C SER A 195 22.12 7.00 -2.43
N THR A 196 22.78 6.11 -1.70
CA THR A 196 24.11 6.23 -1.06
C THR A 196 24.73 7.60 -0.74
N ASN A 197 23.98 8.69 -0.61
CA ASN A 197 24.52 10.04 -0.34
C ASN A 197 23.65 10.91 0.57
N THR A 198 22.51 10.43 1.06
CA THR A 198 21.91 11.00 2.27
C THR A 198 22.73 10.54 3.45
N ASN A 199 23.20 11.48 4.27
CA ASN A 199 23.79 11.19 5.58
C ASN A 199 22.94 10.11 6.28
N SER A 200 23.49 8.89 6.38
CA SER A 200 22.82 7.72 6.97
C SER A 200 22.25 8.00 8.37
N ASN A 201 22.71 9.08 9.00
CA ASN A 201 22.32 9.59 10.30
C ASN A 201 20.83 9.97 10.39
N ASN A 202 20.14 10.29 9.28
CA ASN A 202 18.74 10.75 9.33
C ASN A 202 17.73 9.94 8.51
N PHE A 203 18.16 8.93 7.75
CA PHE A 203 17.27 8.12 6.91
C PHE A 203 16.07 7.54 7.68
N ALA A 204 16.31 7.00 8.88
CA ALA A 204 15.25 6.42 9.70
C ALA A 204 14.21 7.46 10.11
N ASN A 205 14.65 8.64 10.56
CA ASN A 205 13.77 9.73 10.97
C ASN A 205 12.93 10.26 9.80
N GLU A 206 13.55 10.40 8.61
CA GLU A 206 12.87 10.85 7.39
C GLU A 206 11.78 9.86 6.96
N VAL A 207 12.12 8.58 6.80
CA VAL A 207 11.16 7.54 6.40
C VAL A 207 10.02 7.44 7.40
N ILE A 208 10.32 7.43 8.70
CA ILE A 208 9.31 7.30 9.74
C ILE A 208 8.39 8.53 9.78
N GLY A 209 8.97 9.73 9.76
CA GLY A 209 8.23 11.00 9.82
C GLY A 209 7.30 11.18 8.63
N ASP A 210 7.80 10.95 7.42
CA ASP A 210 7.00 11.08 6.19
C ASP A 210 5.86 10.06 6.13
N VAL A 211 6.10 8.82 6.57
CA VAL A 211 5.04 7.79 6.59
C VAL A 211 3.98 8.10 7.64
N LEU A 212 4.38 8.49 8.85
CA LEU A 212 3.43 8.93 9.88
C LEU A 212 2.55 10.08 9.37
N LYS A 213 3.17 11.09 8.75
CA LYS A 213 2.44 12.22 8.16
C LYS A 213 1.44 11.76 7.09
N LYS A 214 1.84 10.89 6.17
CA LYS A 214 0.93 10.35 5.12
C LYS A 214 -0.23 9.56 5.72
N ILE A 215 0.04 8.71 6.71
CA ILE A 215 -1.00 7.95 7.41
C ILE A 215 -2.00 8.90 8.06
N GLU A 216 -1.52 9.94 8.74
CA GLU A 216 -2.38 10.94 9.39
C GLU A 216 -3.22 11.73 8.38
N GLU A 217 -2.62 12.17 7.28
CA GLU A 217 -3.34 12.87 6.21
C GLU A 217 -4.45 11.99 5.61
N GLU A 218 -4.18 10.71 5.37
CA GLU A 218 -5.15 9.77 4.81
C GLU A 218 -6.30 9.47 5.81
N LEU A 219 -5.98 9.22 7.08
CA LEU A 219 -6.98 9.01 8.14
C LEU A 219 -7.79 10.28 8.47
N LYS A 220 -7.19 11.47 8.37
CA LYS A 220 -7.87 12.75 8.66
C LYS A 220 -8.92 13.09 7.60
N LYS A 221 -8.65 12.81 6.32
CA LYS A 221 -9.59 13.06 5.22
C LYS A 221 -10.93 12.33 5.39
N LEU A 222 -10.93 11.14 5.99
CA LEU A 222 -12.16 10.43 6.36
C LEU A 222 -13.03 11.21 7.37
N LYS A 223 -12.41 11.80 8.40
CA LYS A 223 -13.14 12.51 9.47
C LYS A 223 -13.83 13.80 9.00
N SER A 224 -13.40 14.35 7.87
CA SER A 224 -14.07 15.48 7.22
C SER A 224 -15.21 15.07 6.30
N GLU A 225 -15.23 13.82 5.82
CA GLU A 225 -16.30 13.29 4.97
C GLU A 225 -17.48 12.71 5.79
N GLU A 226 -17.25 12.37 7.07
CA GLU A 226 -18.29 11.91 8.02
C GLU A 226 -19.07 13.05 8.70
N LYS A 227 -18.78 14.33 8.39
CA LYS A 227 -19.46 15.52 8.94
C LYS A 227 -20.35 16.18 7.90
#